data_AF-A0A7D5N4F1-F1
#
_entry.id   AF-A0A7D5N4F1-F1
#
_cell.length_a   1.000
_cell.length_b   1.000
_cell.length_c   1.000
_cell.angle_alpha   90.00
_cell.angle_beta   90.00
_cell.angle_gamma   90.00
#
_symmetry.space_group_name_H-M   'P 1'
#
loop_
_entity.id
_entity.type
_entity.pdbx_description
1 polymer ?
#
loop_
_entity_poly.entity_id
_entity_poly.type
_entity_poly.pdbx_seq_one_letter_code
_entity_poly.pdbx_strand_id
1 'polypeptide(L)'
;MIHGIRPLKDRKGQIDIEAIAEKNRVILRVKDNGVGRPKKDSFPEQGKQFHQSMSMQITRERIAAMYGEFKSPDFILITDGSALEPGTLVEIIVPL
;
A
#
# COMPACT_ATOMS: atom_id res chain seq x y z
N MET A 1 -13.05 11.81 -4.14
CA MET A 1 -12.56 10.42 -4.15
C MET A 1 -13.16 9.69 -2.96
N ILE A 2 -13.83 8.58 -3.20
CA ILE A 2 -14.48 7.74 -2.18
C ILE A 2 -13.74 6.39 -2.22
N HIS A 3 -12.90 6.11 -1.22
CA HIS A 3 -12.11 4.87 -1.13
C HIS A 3 -11.87 4.50 0.34
N GLY A 4 -11.33 3.30 0.59
CA GLY A 4 -11.05 2.79 1.94
C GLY A 4 -12.32 2.48 2.72
N ILE A 5 -12.27 2.63 4.05
CA ILE A 5 -13.38 2.26 4.96
C ILE A 5 -14.45 3.34 5.18
N ARG A 6 -14.12 4.62 4.94
CA ARG A 6 -15.04 5.76 5.10
C ARG A 6 -16.38 5.61 4.35
N PRO A 7 -16.45 4.99 3.15
CA PRO A 7 -17.69 4.88 2.39
C PRO A 7 -18.61 3.74 2.84
N LEU A 8 -18.14 2.86 3.71
CA LEU A 8 -18.89 1.68 4.12
C LEU A 8 -20.18 2.10 4.84
N LYS A 9 -21.29 1.47 4.44
CA LYS A 9 -22.63 1.69 5.04
C LYS A 9 -23.27 0.39 5.51
N ASP A 10 -22.90 -0.70 4.86
CA ASP A 10 -23.41 -2.07 5.00
C ASP A 10 -22.65 -2.89 6.05
N ARG A 11 -21.41 -2.48 6.40
CA ARG A 11 -20.55 -3.19 7.35
C ARG A 11 -19.62 -2.24 8.10
N LYS A 12 -19.05 -2.73 9.21
CA LYS A 12 -18.02 -2.00 9.95
C LYS A 12 -16.70 -1.98 9.18
N GLY A 13 -16.03 -0.84 9.22
CA GLY A 13 -14.64 -0.73 8.76
C GLY A 13 -13.69 -1.42 9.73
N GLN A 14 -12.71 -2.13 9.19
CA GLN A 14 -11.65 -2.81 9.90
C GLN A 14 -10.33 -2.47 9.22
N ILE A 15 -9.31 -2.22 10.05
CA ILE A 15 -7.92 -2.06 9.60
C ILE A 15 -7.08 -3.02 10.46
N ASP A 16 -6.39 -3.93 9.81
CA ASP A 16 -5.45 -4.85 10.42
C ASP A 16 -4.03 -4.37 10.12
N ILE A 17 -3.19 -4.31 11.15
CA ILE A 17 -1.78 -3.93 11.05
C ILE A 17 -0.94 -5.04 11.65
N GLU A 18 0.00 -5.57 10.89
CA GLU A 18 0.93 -6.60 11.34
C GLU A 18 2.37 -6.24 10.95
N ALA A 19 3.33 -6.69 11.78
CA ALA A 19 4.75 -6.59 11.52
C ALA A 19 5.34 -7.99 11.52
N ILE A 20 5.90 -8.41 10.39
CA ILE A 20 6.45 -9.75 10.18
C ILE A 20 7.96 -9.60 10.06
N ALA A 21 8.69 -10.20 10.99
CA ALA A 21 10.14 -10.28 10.90
C ALA A 21 10.53 -11.47 10.02
N GLU A 22 11.26 -11.19 8.93
CA GLU A 22 11.94 -12.18 8.11
C GLU A 22 13.45 -11.92 8.17
N LYS A 23 14.28 -12.96 8.00
CA LYS A 23 15.74 -12.97 8.23
C LYS A 23 16.46 -11.60 8.18
N ASN A 24 16.31 -10.83 7.10
CA ASN A 24 16.98 -9.55 6.90
C ASN A 24 16.01 -8.40 6.52
N ARG A 25 14.75 -8.47 6.95
CA ARG A 25 13.73 -7.45 6.69
C ARG A 25 12.54 -7.59 7.63
N VAL A 26 11.88 -6.47 7.89
CA VAL A 26 10.54 -6.42 8.47
C VAL A 26 9.55 -6.09 7.37
N ILE A 27 8.47 -6.86 7.28
CA ILE A 27 7.32 -6.55 6.41
C ILE A 27 6.23 -5.98 7.31
N LEU A 28 5.91 -4.70 7.11
CA LEU A 28 4.76 -4.06 7.74
C LEU A 28 3.58 -4.20 6.79
N ARG A 29 2.52 -4.89 7.22
CA ARG A 29 1.32 -5.06 6.41
C ARG A 29 0.17 -4.29 7.03
N VAL A 30 -0.49 -3.48 6.21
CA VAL A 30 -1.70 -2.72 6.57
C VAL A 30 -2.80 -3.16 5.62
N LYS A 31 -3.85 -3.78 6.15
CA LYS A 31 -5.01 -4.26 5.39
C LYS A 31 -6.25 -3.53 5.85
N ASP A 32 -7.08 -3.07 4.93
CA ASP A 32 -8.43 -2.62 5.21
C ASP A 32 -9.50 -3.48 4.51
N ASN A 33 -10.71 -3.51 5.06
CA ASN A 33 -11.88 -4.20 4.47
C ASN A 33 -12.82 -3.23 3.72
N GLY A 34 -12.28 -2.09 3.30
CA GLY A 34 -12.98 -1.01 2.64
C GLY A 34 -13.48 -1.37 1.24
N VAL A 35 -13.86 -0.36 0.47
CA VAL A 35 -14.32 -0.55 -0.93
C VAL A 35 -13.15 -0.79 -1.91
N GLY A 36 -11.90 -0.74 -1.43
CA GLY A 36 -10.70 -0.76 -2.25
C GLY A 36 -10.49 0.53 -3.05
N ARG A 37 -9.52 0.50 -3.97
CA ARG A 37 -9.30 1.56 -4.96
C ARG A 37 -9.99 1.17 -6.28
N PRO A 38 -10.53 2.12 -7.07
CA PRO A 38 -11.10 1.80 -8.37
C PRO A 38 -10.04 1.16 -9.27
N LYS A 39 -10.31 -0.06 -9.78
CA LYS A 39 -9.46 -0.73 -10.79
C LYS A 39 -9.45 0.13 -12.05
N LYS A 40 -8.30 0.70 -12.39
CA LYS A 40 -8.05 1.26 -13.74
C LYS A 40 -7.58 0.13 -14.65
N ASP A 41 -8.47 -0.77 -15.06
CA ASP A 41 -8.19 -1.64 -16.20
C ASP A 41 -8.31 -0.84 -17.49
N SER A 42 -7.24 -0.15 -17.89
CA SER A 42 -6.86 0.14 -19.29
C SER A 42 -5.70 1.14 -19.33
N PHE A 43 -4.72 0.83 -20.18
CA PHE A 43 -3.51 1.59 -20.55
C PHE A 43 -2.23 1.28 -19.75
N PRO A 44 -1.17 0.79 -20.43
CA PRO A 44 0.18 0.82 -19.90
C PRO A 44 0.67 2.27 -20.01
N GLU A 45 0.18 3.15 -19.14
CA GLU A 45 0.76 4.49 -19.02
C GLU A 45 2.06 4.37 -18.23
N GLN A 46 3.13 4.04 -18.96
CA GLN A 46 4.46 4.52 -18.61
C GLN A 46 4.33 6.02 -18.27
N GLY A 47 4.59 6.38 -17.01
CA GLY A 47 4.88 7.76 -16.65
C GLY A 47 3.74 8.64 -16.13
N LYS A 48 2.52 8.15 -15.89
CA LYS A 48 1.55 8.93 -15.09
C LYS A 48 1.52 8.45 -13.65
N GLN A 49 2.28 9.18 -12.81
CA GLN A 49 2.11 9.22 -11.36
C GLN A 49 0.62 9.34 -11.04
N PHE A 50 -0.03 8.21 -10.75
CA PHE A 50 -1.11 8.21 -9.78
C PHE A 50 -0.55 9.00 -8.60
N HIS A 51 -1.27 10.00 -8.11
CA HIS A 51 -0.92 10.72 -6.90
C HIS A 51 -0.65 9.68 -5.79
N GLN A 52 0.60 9.22 -5.71
CA GLN A 52 1.14 8.67 -4.50
C GLN A 52 0.85 9.79 -3.52
N SER A 53 0.02 9.53 -2.52
CA SER A 53 -0.28 10.55 -1.55
C SER A 53 1.06 11.07 -1.04
N MET A 54 1.14 12.37 -0.74
CA MET A 54 2.37 12.97 -0.21
C MET A 54 2.96 12.10 0.92
N SER A 55 2.10 11.48 1.72
CA SER A 55 2.49 10.49 2.73
C SER A 55 3.24 9.26 2.17
N MET A 56 2.82 8.66 1.06
CA MET A 56 3.52 7.52 0.45
C MET A 56 4.85 7.93 -0.17
N GLN A 57 4.92 9.12 -0.77
CA GLN A 57 6.19 9.65 -1.26
C GLN A 57 7.16 9.90 -0.09
N ILE A 58 6.70 10.59 0.96
CA ILE A 58 7.50 10.83 2.18
C ILE A 58 7.93 9.50 2.82
N THR A 59 7.05 8.51 2.92
CA THR A 59 7.41 7.20 3.47
C THR A 59 8.50 6.53 2.63
N ARG A 60 8.42 6.59 1.30
CA ARG A 60 9.46 6.05 0.42
C ARG A 60 10.78 6.80 0.60
N GLU A 61 10.76 8.13 0.66
CA GLU A 61 11.96 8.96 0.91
C GLU A 61 12.60 8.64 2.25
N ARG A 62 11.80 8.45 3.32
CA ARG A 62 12.27 8.06 4.65
C ARG A 62 12.93 6.68 4.63
N ILE A 63 12.32 5.71 3.97
CA ILE A 63 12.89 4.37 3.81
C ILE A 63 14.20 4.47 3.03
N ALA A 64 14.21 5.16 1.88
CA ALA A 64 15.43 5.34 1.08
C ALA A 64 16.57 5.99 1.88
N ALA A 65 16.29 7.03 2.66
CA ALA A 65 17.28 7.70 3.52
C ALA A 65 17.86 6.77 4.60
N MET A 66 17.10 5.78 5.09
CA MET A 66 17.61 4.79 6.05
C MET A 66 18.64 3.82 5.44
N TYR A 67 18.62 3.60 4.12
CA TYR A 67 19.43 2.55 3.47
C TYR A 67 20.53 3.05 2.52
N GLY A 68 20.71 4.37 2.34
CA GLY A 68 21.76 4.93 1.48
C GLY A 68 21.58 4.60 -0.01
N GLU A 69 22.67 4.31 -0.75
CA GLU A 69 22.68 4.06 -2.20
C GLU A 69 22.10 2.69 -2.64
N PHE A 70 21.13 2.13 -1.92
CA PHE A 70 20.48 0.92 -2.38
C PHE A 70 19.71 1.22 -3.68
N LYS A 71 20.14 0.58 -4.78
CA LYS A 71 19.46 0.60 -6.08
C LYS A 71 18.11 -0.11 -5.96
N SER A 72 17.12 0.66 -5.50
CA SER A 72 15.67 0.49 -5.57
C SER A 72 15.12 -0.94 -5.78
N PRO A 73 14.88 -1.70 -4.70
CA PRO A 73 13.71 -2.56 -4.65
C PRO A 73 12.45 -1.74 -4.31
N ASP A 74 11.31 -2.08 -4.89
CA ASP A 74 10.02 -1.48 -4.53
C ASP A 74 9.70 -1.78 -3.05
N PHE A 75 10.01 -0.84 -2.14
CA PHE A 75 9.79 -0.98 -0.70
C PHE A 75 8.32 -0.92 -0.27
N ILE A 76 7.42 -0.55 -1.19
CA ILE A 76 6.00 -0.43 -0.91
C ILE A 76 5.24 -1.16 -2.02
N LEU A 77 4.60 -2.26 -1.66
CA LEU A 77 3.68 -2.99 -2.52
C LEU A 77 2.25 -2.64 -2.12
N ILE A 78 1.38 -2.41 -3.10
CA ILE A 78 -0.04 -2.18 -2.85
C ILE A 78 -0.85 -3.14 -3.71
N THR A 79 -1.69 -3.93 -3.04
CA THR A 79 -2.59 -4.89 -3.66
C THR A 79 -4.02 -4.50 -3.32
N ASP A 80 -4.86 -4.32 -4.35
CA ASP A 80 -6.28 -4.09 -4.14
C ASP A 80 -7.03 -5.42 -4.03
N GLY A 81 -8.03 -5.45 -3.15
CA GLY A 81 -8.93 -6.57 -2.98
C GLY A 81 -9.77 -6.85 -4.23
N SER A 82 -10.43 -8.00 -4.23
CA SER A 82 -11.33 -8.40 -5.31
C SER A 82 -12.74 -7.81 -5.12
N ALA A 83 -13.64 -8.07 -6.06
CA ALA A 83 -15.05 -7.70 -5.88
C ALA A 83 -15.73 -8.49 -4.74
N LEU A 84 -15.30 -9.74 -4.49
CA LEU A 84 -15.82 -10.59 -3.41
C LEU A 84 -15.20 -10.25 -2.06
N GLU A 85 -13.91 -9.91 -2.06
CA GLU A 85 -13.16 -9.50 -0.87
C GLU A 85 -12.52 -8.12 -1.11
N PRO A 86 -13.34 -7.06 -1.03
CA PRO A 86 -12.87 -5.70 -1.28
C PRO A 86 -12.03 -5.19 -0.13
N GLY A 87 -11.18 -4.21 -0.44
CA GLY A 87 -10.23 -3.63 0.51
C GLY A 87 -8.93 -3.26 -0.17
N THR A 88 -7.97 -2.79 0.61
CA THR A 88 -6.60 -2.54 0.14
C THR A 88 -5.62 -3.15 1.12
N LEU A 89 -4.60 -3.80 0.57
CA LEU A 89 -3.45 -4.37 1.26
C LEU A 89 -2.22 -3.54 0.87
N VAL A 90 -1.55 -2.97 1.85
CA VAL A 90 -0.27 -2.27 1.69
C VAL A 90 0.79 -3.04 2.45
N GLU A 91 1.88 -3.39 1.77
CA GLU A 91 3.05 -4.02 2.38
C GLU A 91 4.24 -3.07 2.25
N ILE A 92 4.84 -2.72 3.37
CA ILE A 92 6.04 -1.89 3.45
C ILE A 92 7.19 -2.79 3.88
N ILE A 93 8.18 -2.94 3.01
CA ILE A 93 9.35 -3.78 3.23
C ILE A 93 10.47 -2.89 3.75
N VAL A 94 10.89 -3.16 4.98
CA VAL A 94 11.93 -2.43 5.71
C VAL A 94 13.11 -3.40 5.92
N PRO A 95 14.18 -3.34 5.10
CA PRO A 95 15.36 -4.17 5.32
C PRO A 95 15.93 -4.04 6.75
N LEU A 96 16.53 -5.10 7.29
CA LEU A 96 17.24 -5.07 8.58
C LEU A 96 18.75 -5.07 8.36
#